data_AF-B0TQQ6-F1
#
_entry.id   AF-B0TQQ6-F1
#
_cell.length_a   1.000
_cell.length_b   1.000
_cell.length_c   1.000
_cell.angle_alpha   90.00
_cell.angle_beta   90.00
_cell.angle_gamma   90.00
#
_symmetry.space_group_name_H-M   'P 1'
#
loop_
_entity.id
_entity.type
_entity.pdbx_description
1 polymer ?
#
loop_
_entity_poly.entity_id
_entity_poly.type
_entity_poly.pdbx_seq_one_letter_code
_entity_poly.pdbx_strand_id
1 'polypeptide(L)'
;MALFALLVAILVERLRLLPNAWQFDALLSKYHKPLVNEQQKQSLSMVTLAILLPAAIVYLLSWLVSGLLWGSISLALWVAIAVLCFSHNAQRQAFKSYIQAACRADPQACFHYANELDSSQCLDSVNEKELGEKVGQSVAWINYRYYGAIALYLIILGPVGAVLYCTVRFYSEQSRKSEVSLPVVDSLLFVLDWLPSRLFSFGYVLSGHFRLAISTWLPLALNPKSSARDMITHVAVAAETLPESSSAPICLQSTIALLQLSKRNFILLITVLSLMTIFGVVS
;
A
#
# COMPACT_ATOMS: atom_id res chain seq x y z
N MET A 1 -1.14 -13.18 17.07
CA MET A 1 -0.57 -11.84 17.20
C MET A 1 -0.81 -11.06 15.93
N ALA A 2 -0.46 -11.60 14.75
CA ALA A 2 -0.66 -10.92 13.47
C ALA A 2 -2.11 -10.49 13.22
N LEU A 3 -3.08 -11.41 13.37
CA LEU A 3 -4.50 -11.12 13.17
C LEU A 3 -5.01 -10.00 14.09
N PHE A 4 -4.74 -10.11 15.40
CA PHE A 4 -5.20 -9.13 16.37
C PHE A 4 -4.55 -7.76 16.13
N ALA A 5 -3.24 -7.72 15.89
CA ALA A 5 -2.51 -6.50 15.56
C ALA A 5 -3.06 -5.83 14.29
N LEU A 6 -3.33 -6.62 13.25
CA LEU A 6 -3.90 -6.13 12.00
C LEU A 6 -5.30 -5.53 12.20
N LEU A 7 -6.19 -6.24 12.91
CA LEU A 7 -7.55 -5.76 13.19
C LEU A 7 -7.54 -4.46 14.00
N VAL A 8 -6.72 -4.39 15.05
CA VAL A 8 -6.59 -3.17 15.86
C VAL A 8 -5.98 -2.04 15.04
N ALA A 9 -4.95 -2.30 14.22
CA ALA A 9 -4.35 -1.28 13.37
C ALA A 9 -5.34 -0.67 12.39
N ILE A 10 -6.18 -1.51 11.76
CA ILE A 10 -7.23 -1.04 10.86
C ILE A 10 -8.28 -0.24 11.63
N LEU A 11 -8.72 -0.71 12.80
CA LEU A 11 -9.69 0.02 13.60
C LEU A 11 -9.17 1.42 13.98
N VAL A 12 -7.92 1.49 14.42
CA VAL A 12 -7.24 2.75 14.79
C VAL A 12 -7.10 3.69 13.58
N GLU A 13 -6.73 3.16 12.41
CA GLU A 13 -6.66 3.92 11.15
C GLU A 13 -8.04 4.48 10.78
N ARG A 14 -9.08 3.64 10.80
CA ARG A 14 -10.45 4.02 10.43
C ARG A 14 -11.02 5.10 11.34
N LEU A 15 -10.72 5.03 12.64
CA LEU A 15 -11.14 6.00 13.65
C LEU A 15 -10.27 7.28 13.67
N ARG A 16 -9.20 7.35 12.88
CA ARG A 16 -8.25 8.48 12.84
C ARG A 16 -7.68 8.86 14.21
N LEU A 17 -7.38 7.88 15.06
CA LEU A 17 -6.89 8.15 16.41
C LEU A 17 -5.41 8.59 16.44
N LEU A 18 -4.68 8.40 15.34
CA LEU A 18 -3.26 8.74 15.23
C LEU A 18 -3.06 10.22 14.80
N PRO A 19 -2.33 11.02 15.60
CA PRO A 19 -1.89 12.35 15.19
C PRO A 19 -0.92 12.28 14.00
N ASN A 20 -0.87 13.35 13.19
CA ASN A 20 0.03 13.42 12.04
C ASN A 20 1.52 13.23 12.39
N ALA A 21 1.94 13.63 13.59
CA ALA A 21 3.33 13.50 14.05
C ALA A 21 3.78 12.05 14.31
N TRP A 22 2.83 11.13 14.50
CA TRP A 22 3.07 9.71 14.78
C TRP A 22 2.89 8.84 13.53
N GLN A 23 2.85 9.44 12.34
CA GLN A 23 2.83 8.68 11.08
C GLN A 23 4.22 8.12 10.80
N PHE A 24 4.29 6.92 10.23
CA PHE A 24 5.57 6.28 9.91
C PHE A 24 6.44 7.15 9.00
N ASP A 25 5.86 7.73 7.94
CA ASP A 25 6.57 8.62 7.02
C ASP A 25 7.06 9.91 7.73
N ALA A 26 6.31 10.41 8.72
CA ALA A 26 6.71 11.57 9.52
C ALA A 26 7.86 11.23 10.48
N LEU A 27 7.89 10.03 11.05
CA LEU A 27 9.00 9.53 11.86
C LEU A 27 10.24 9.30 10.99
N LEU A 28 10.08 8.67 9.83
CA LEU A 28 11.18 8.41 8.91
C LEU A 28 11.77 9.69 8.33
N SER A 29 10.96 10.71 8.04
CA SER A 29 11.47 12.00 7.56
C SER A 29 12.33 12.73 8.60
N LYS A 30 12.04 12.59 9.90
CA LYS A 30 12.91 13.09 10.98
C LYS A 30 14.24 12.35 11.04
N TYR A 31 14.21 11.04 10.80
CA TYR A 31 15.40 10.19 10.75
C TYR A 31 16.23 10.41 9.48
N HIS A 32 15.58 10.72 8.35
CA HIS A 32 16.21 10.94 7.05
C HIS A 32 17.08 12.21 7.03
N LYS A 33 16.54 13.33 7.53
CA LYS A 33 17.21 14.65 7.54
C LYS A 33 18.67 14.64 8.04
N PRO A 34 19.02 13.99 9.17
CA PRO A 34 20.40 13.98 9.67
C PRO A 34 21.33 12.99 8.93
N LEU A 35 20.78 11.91 8.37
CA LEU A 35 21.58 10.81 7.78
C LEU A 35 21.82 10.98 6.28
N VAL A 36 20.91 11.68 5.61
CA VAL A 36 20.91 11.85 4.17
C VAL A 36 20.81 13.34 3.87
N ASN A 37 21.97 13.95 3.64
CA ASN A 37 22.05 15.35 3.28
C ASN A 37 21.68 15.49 1.79
N GLU A 38 20.61 16.20 1.48
CA GLU A 38 20.05 16.35 0.11
C GLU A 38 21.09 16.89 -0.90
N GLN A 39 22.14 17.57 -0.43
CA GLN A 39 23.18 18.17 -1.27
C GLN A 39 24.37 17.25 -1.60
N GLN A 40 24.48 16.08 -0.97
CA GLN A 40 25.67 15.23 -1.10
C GLN A 40 25.35 13.92 -1.83
N LYS A 41 26.20 13.52 -2.79
CA LYS A 41 26.09 12.22 -3.47
C LYS A 41 26.06 11.12 -2.42
N GLN A 42 24.90 10.50 -2.26
CA GLN A 42 24.66 9.51 -1.22
C GLN A 42 25.49 8.27 -1.49
N SER A 43 26.26 7.84 -0.49
CA SER A 43 26.96 6.56 -0.60
C SER A 43 25.96 5.42 -0.49
N LEU A 44 26.14 4.39 -1.31
CA LEU A 44 25.30 3.19 -1.34
C LEU A 44 25.19 2.52 0.04
N SER A 45 26.27 2.55 0.82
CA SER A 45 26.34 2.04 2.18
C SER A 45 25.45 2.83 3.15
N MET A 46 25.41 4.16 3.06
CA MET A 46 24.56 4.99 3.91
C MET A 46 23.08 4.73 3.64
N VAL A 47 22.67 4.62 2.36
CA VAL A 47 21.27 4.30 2.00
C VAL A 47 20.88 2.92 2.51
N THR A 48 21.75 1.92 2.31
CA THR A 48 21.49 0.55 2.78
C THR A 48 21.36 0.49 4.31
N LEU A 49 22.26 1.17 5.03
CA LEU A 49 22.18 1.28 6.49
C LEU A 49 20.90 1.98 6.93
N ALA A 50 20.52 3.07 6.26
CA ALA A 50 19.32 3.82 6.58
C ALA A 50 18.03 3.01 6.36
N ILE A 51 18.04 2.07 5.42
CA ILE A 51 16.94 1.15 5.16
C ILE A 51 16.86 0.04 6.22
N LEU A 52 18.00 -0.57 6.57
CA LEU A 52 18.04 -1.72 7.47
C LEU A 52 17.91 -1.32 8.94
N LEU A 53 18.33 -0.11 9.33
CA LEU A 53 18.37 0.30 10.74
C LEU A 53 17.00 0.29 11.43
N PRO A 54 15.90 0.85 10.86
CA PRO A 54 14.58 0.78 11.48
C PRO A 54 14.11 -0.66 11.72
N ALA A 55 14.32 -1.55 10.73
CA ALA A 55 13.98 -2.96 10.85
C ALA A 55 14.83 -3.67 11.91
N ALA A 56 16.13 -3.35 12.00
CA ALA A 56 17.04 -3.90 13.00
C ALA A 56 16.66 -3.48 14.44
N ILE A 57 16.27 -2.21 14.64
CA ILE A 57 15.77 -1.73 15.94
C ILE A 57 14.52 -2.51 16.33
N VAL A 58 13.57 -2.67 15.41
CA VAL A 58 12.32 -3.41 15.68
C VAL A 58 12.60 -4.88 15.97
N TYR A 59 13.55 -5.49 15.28
CA TYR A 59 14.00 -6.85 15.56
C TYR A 59 14.58 -6.96 16.98
N LEU A 60 15.49 -6.06 17.37
CA LEU A 60 16.08 -6.03 18.71
C LEU A 60 15.02 -5.82 19.79
N LEU A 61 14.08 -4.89 19.60
CA LEU A 61 12.97 -4.67 20.53
C LEU A 61 12.07 -5.91 20.64
N SER A 62 11.76 -6.56 19.51
CA SER A 62 10.96 -7.79 19.50
C SER A 62 11.66 -8.93 20.22
N TRP A 63 12.98 -9.04 20.08
CA TRP A 63 13.80 -10.03 20.77
C TRP A 63 13.85 -9.78 22.28
N LEU A 64 14.07 -8.53 22.72
CA LEU A 64 14.12 -8.14 24.13
C LEU A 64 12.81 -8.39 24.88
N VAL A 65 11.69 -8.24 24.18
CA VAL A 65 10.34 -8.36 24.74
C VAL A 65 9.81 -9.80 24.63
N SER A 66 10.51 -10.68 23.91
CA SER A 66 10.09 -12.06 23.68
C SER A 66 9.92 -12.83 25.00
N GLY A 67 8.76 -13.46 25.18
CA GLY A 67 8.44 -14.26 26.37
C GLY A 67 8.05 -13.46 27.62
N LEU A 68 8.05 -12.12 27.56
CA LEU A 68 7.73 -11.28 28.71
C LEU A 68 6.21 -11.18 28.91
N LEU A 69 5.74 -11.31 30.17
CA LEU A 69 4.32 -11.28 30.55
C LEU A 69 3.42 -12.14 29.65
N TRP A 70 3.79 -13.41 29.43
CA TRP A 70 3.04 -14.34 28.56
C TRP A 70 2.83 -13.83 27.12
N GLY A 71 3.74 -12.99 26.61
CA GLY A 71 3.69 -12.45 25.25
C GLY A 71 2.75 -11.24 25.07
N SER A 72 2.15 -10.72 26.14
CA SER A 72 1.28 -9.53 26.07
C SER A 72 2.03 -8.27 25.61
N ILE A 73 3.27 -8.07 26.07
CA ILE A 73 4.09 -6.93 25.64
C ILE A 73 4.52 -7.11 24.17
N SER A 74 4.80 -8.35 23.74
CA SER A 74 5.07 -8.64 22.33
C SER A 74 3.85 -8.27 21.47
N LEU A 75 2.64 -8.64 21.90
CA LEU A 75 1.41 -8.26 21.21
C LEU A 75 1.24 -6.73 21.14
N ALA A 76 1.49 -6.02 22.24
CA ALA A 76 1.41 -4.56 22.27
C ALA A 76 2.40 -3.91 21.29
N LEU A 77 3.63 -4.44 21.19
CA LEU A 77 4.64 -4.01 20.22
C LEU A 77 4.17 -4.25 18.78
N TRP A 78 3.61 -5.43 18.49
CA TRP A 78 3.02 -5.74 17.18
C TRP A 78 1.90 -4.79 16.80
N VAL A 79 0.97 -4.52 17.72
CA VAL A 79 -0.13 -3.57 17.52
C VAL A 79 0.43 -2.17 17.25
N ALA A 80 1.36 -1.69 18.08
CA ALA A 80 1.95 -0.37 17.93
C ALA A 80 2.63 -0.21 16.57
N ILE A 81 3.45 -1.18 16.15
CA ILE A 81 4.14 -1.13 14.86
C ILE A 81 3.16 -1.22 13.69
N ALA A 82 2.15 -2.10 13.76
CA ALA A 82 1.13 -2.20 12.73
C ALA A 82 0.35 -0.89 12.59
N VAL A 83 -0.06 -0.27 13.71
CA VAL A 83 -0.73 1.04 13.76
C VAL A 83 0.13 2.11 13.08
N LEU A 84 1.44 2.16 13.35
CA LEU A 84 2.36 3.10 12.71
C LEU A 84 2.45 2.84 11.20
N CYS A 85 2.64 1.58 10.79
CA CYS A 85 2.84 1.20 9.39
C CYS A 85 1.59 1.42 8.53
N PHE A 86 0.37 1.26 9.06
CA PHE A 86 -0.88 1.43 8.31
C PHE A 86 -1.32 2.89 8.12
N SER A 87 -0.57 3.86 8.67
CA SER A 87 -0.99 5.26 8.72
C SER A 87 -0.61 6.06 7.47
N HIS A 88 -1.60 6.45 6.65
CA HIS A 88 -1.40 7.12 5.35
C HIS A 88 -2.41 8.24 5.09
N ASN A 89 -2.27 9.36 5.81
CA ASN A 89 -3.28 10.42 5.81
C ASN A 89 -3.26 11.26 4.53
N ALA A 90 -2.09 11.47 3.90
CA ALA A 90 -1.97 12.31 2.70
C ALA A 90 -2.78 11.74 1.52
N GLN A 91 -2.60 10.46 1.19
CA GLN A 91 -3.32 9.77 0.11
C GLN A 91 -4.83 9.74 0.38
N ARG A 92 -5.21 9.54 1.65
CA ARG A 92 -6.61 9.54 2.07
C ARG A 92 -7.27 10.92 1.98
N GLN A 93 -6.50 11.99 2.20
CA GLN A 93 -6.96 13.37 2.01
C GLN A 93 -7.09 13.70 0.53
N ALA A 94 -6.08 13.40 -0.29
CA ALA A 94 -6.13 13.58 -1.75
C ALA A 94 -7.33 12.84 -2.36
N PHE A 95 -7.56 11.58 -1.97
CA PHE A 95 -8.72 10.82 -2.41
C PHE A 95 -10.04 11.45 -1.95
N LYS A 96 -10.13 11.93 -0.71
CA LYS A 96 -11.33 12.63 -0.22
C LYS A 96 -11.60 13.90 -1.03
N SER A 97 -10.58 14.69 -1.31
CA SER A 97 -10.69 15.92 -2.12
C SER A 97 -11.13 15.60 -3.55
N TYR A 98 -10.59 14.54 -4.15
CA TYR A 98 -11.04 14.02 -5.45
C TYR A 98 -12.53 13.67 -5.45
N ILE A 99 -13.01 12.87 -4.49
CA ILE A 99 -14.43 12.52 -4.39
C ILE A 99 -15.30 13.78 -4.22
N GLN A 100 -14.86 14.75 -3.40
CA GLN A 100 -15.59 16.00 -3.20
C GLN A 100 -15.65 16.86 -4.47
N ALA A 101 -14.56 16.94 -5.23
CA ALA A 101 -14.53 17.61 -6.53
C ALA A 101 -15.46 16.92 -7.54
N ALA A 102 -15.45 15.59 -7.57
CA ALA A 102 -16.31 14.81 -8.47
C ALA A 102 -17.80 15.02 -8.15
N CYS A 103 -18.16 15.04 -6.86
CA CYS A 103 -19.53 15.35 -6.43
C CYS A 103 -19.96 16.79 -6.75
N ARG A 104 -19.01 17.72 -6.93
CA ARG A 104 -19.27 19.10 -7.35
C ARG A 104 -19.28 19.27 -8.88
N ALA A 105 -19.05 18.21 -9.64
CA ALA A 105 -18.89 18.24 -11.09
C ALA A 105 -17.82 19.23 -11.57
N ASP A 106 -16.72 19.35 -10.83
CA ASP A 106 -15.57 20.19 -11.19
C ASP A 106 -14.45 19.33 -11.81
N PRO A 107 -14.35 19.23 -13.14
CA PRO A 107 -13.37 18.38 -13.81
C PRO A 107 -11.94 18.86 -13.57
N GLN A 108 -11.68 20.17 -13.55
CA GLN A 108 -10.35 20.72 -13.35
C GLN A 108 -9.81 20.34 -11.96
N ALA A 109 -10.63 20.51 -10.92
CA ALA A 109 -10.27 20.07 -9.58
C ALA A 109 -10.09 18.55 -9.50
N CYS A 110 -10.89 17.77 -10.24
CA CYS A 110 -10.71 16.32 -10.30
C CYS A 110 -9.37 15.91 -10.90
N PHE A 111 -8.94 16.51 -12.01
CA PHE A 111 -7.62 16.25 -12.59
C PHE A 111 -6.50 16.64 -11.64
N HIS A 112 -6.61 17.81 -11.00
CA HIS A 112 -5.62 18.26 -10.02
C HIS A 112 -5.47 17.28 -8.85
N TYR A 113 -6.57 16.90 -8.20
CA TYR A 113 -6.52 15.95 -7.08
C TYR A 113 -6.18 14.51 -7.51
N ALA A 114 -6.51 14.12 -8.75
CA ALA A 114 -6.10 12.83 -9.29
C ALA A 114 -4.58 12.75 -9.49
N ASN A 115 -3.96 13.83 -9.98
CA ASN A 115 -2.51 13.93 -10.12
C ASN A 115 -1.80 14.00 -8.75
N GLU A 116 -2.39 14.70 -7.78
CA GLU A 116 -1.90 14.70 -6.39
C GLU A 116 -1.97 13.31 -5.74
N LEU A 117 -3.04 12.55 -6.02
CA LEU A 117 -3.23 11.20 -5.50
C LEU A 117 -2.16 10.24 -6.05
N ASP A 118 -1.80 10.39 -7.32
CA ASP A 118 -0.79 9.55 -7.97
C ASP A 118 -0.04 10.27 -9.08
N SER A 119 1.08 10.91 -8.70
CA SER A 119 1.95 11.63 -9.62
C SER A 119 2.74 10.75 -10.60
N SER A 120 2.62 9.41 -10.50
CA SER A 120 3.30 8.50 -11.44
C SER A 120 2.52 8.29 -12.74
N GLN A 121 1.23 8.63 -12.76
CA GLN A 121 0.43 8.59 -13.99
C GLN A 121 0.38 9.97 -14.63
N CYS A 122 0.79 10.06 -15.90
CA CYS A 122 0.49 11.22 -16.71
C CYS A 122 -1.01 11.23 -17.05
N LEU A 123 -1.77 12.07 -16.35
CA LEU A 123 -3.21 12.24 -16.57
C LEU A 123 -3.54 13.36 -17.56
N ASP A 124 -2.53 14.12 -18.02
CA ASP A 124 -2.67 15.33 -18.85
C ASP A 124 -3.29 15.07 -20.24
N SER A 125 -3.33 13.82 -20.69
CA SER A 125 -3.90 13.41 -21.98
C SER A 125 -5.15 12.52 -21.84
N VAL A 126 -5.62 12.28 -20.61
CA VAL A 126 -6.74 11.39 -20.34
C VAL A 126 -8.05 12.15 -20.49
N ASN A 127 -9.00 11.57 -21.22
CA ASN A 127 -10.33 12.14 -21.37
C ASN A 127 -11.11 12.08 -20.04
N GLU A 128 -12.00 13.04 -19.78
CA GLU A 128 -12.82 13.10 -18.56
C GLU A 128 -13.59 11.79 -18.28
N LYS A 129 -14.02 11.12 -19.36
CA LYS A 129 -14.72 9.82 -19.31
C LYS A 129 -13.85 8.68 -18.77
N GLU A 130 -12.55 8.72 -19.04
CA GLU A 130 -11.58 7.68 -18.66
C GLU A 130 -10.92 7.99 -17.31
N LEU A 131 -11.01 9.23 -16.85
CA LEU A 131 -10.42 9.70 -15.58
C LEU A 131 -10.87 8.84 -14.40
N GLY A 132 -12.16 8.47 -14.35
CA GLY A 132 -12.70 7.62 -13.28
C GLY A 132 -12.06 6.23 -13.23
N GLU A 133 -11.83 5.60 -14.38
CA GLU A 133 -11.14 4.31 -14.43
C GLU A 133 -9.68 4.44 -13.99
N LYS A 134 -8.95 5.45 -14.51
CA LYS A 134 -7.54 5.67 -14.16
C LYS A 134 -7.36 5.96 -12.68
N VAL A 135 -8.22 6.80 -12.10
CA VAL A 135 -8.21 7.04 -10.66
C VAL A 135 -8.56 5.78 -9.88
N GLY A 136 -9.51 4.99 -10.34
CA GLY A 136 -9.82 3.68 -9.74
C GLY A 136 -8.63 2.70 -9.77
N GLN A 137 -7.87 2.66 -10.86
CA GLN A 137 -6.62 1.88 -10.97
C GLN A 137 -5.57 2.38 -9.97
N SER A 138 -5.36 3.69 -9.87
CA SER A 138 -4.46 4.31 -8.89
C SER A 138 -4.89 4.02 -7.46
N VAL A 139 -6.19 4.05 -7.17
CA VAL A 139 -6.75 3.69 -5.86
C VAL A 139 -6.53 2.21 -5.54
N ALA A 140 -6.69 1.31 -6.50
CA ALA A 140 -6.38 -0.12 -6.31
C ALA A 140 -4.89 -0.34 -6.02
N TRP A 141 -4.00 0.33 -6.76
CA TRP A 141 -2.56 0.32 -6.51
C TRP A 141 -2.20 0.86 -5.12
N ILE A 142 -2.76 2.01 -4.74
CA ILE A 142 -2.57 2.61 -3.41
C ILE A 142 -3.10 1.66 -2.33
N ASN A 143 -4.26 1.02 -2.53
CA ASN A 143 -4.79 0.07 -1.57
C ASN A 143 -3.86 -1.13 -1.36
N TYR A 144 -3.32 -1.70 -2.45
CA TYR A 144 -2.29 -2.72 -2.35
C TYR A 144 -1.06 -2.19 -1.59
N ARG A 145 -0.44 -1.10 -2.03
CA ARG A 145 0.84 -0.60 -1.50
C ARG A 145 0.78 -0.14 -0.04
N TYR A 146 -0.37 0.38 0.38
CA TYR A 146 -0.54 0.97 1.71
C TYR A 146 -1.34 0.12 2.70
N TYR A 147 -2.03 -0.93 2.22
CA TYR A 147 -2.75 -1.88 3.09
C TYR A 147 -2.36 -3.32 2.78
N GLY A 148 -2.48 -3.76 1.53
CA GLY A 148 -2.24 -5.14 1.11
C GLY A 148 -0.82 -5.64 1.39
N ALA A 149 0.19 -4.96 0.84
CA ALA A 149 1.60 -5.32 1.02
C ALA A 149 2.01 -5.27 2.50
N ILE A 150 1.59 -4.25 3.24
CA ILE A 150 1.88 -4.13 4.68
C ILE A 150 1.24 -5.29 5.44
N ALA A 151 -0.01 -5.64 5.15
CA ALA A 151 -0.69 -6.79 5.75
C ALA A 151 0.08 -8.09 5.45
N LEU A 152 0.44 -8.34 4.20
CA LEU A 152 1.17 -9.56 3.79
C LEU A 152 2.53 -9.65 4.47
N TYR A 153 3.29 -8.56 4.52
CA TYR A 153 4.58 -8.52 5.22
C TYR A 153 4.43 -8.70 6.74
N LEU A 154 3.40 -8.10 7.35
CA LEU A 154 3.10 -8.29 8.77
C LEU A 154 2.72 -9.74 9.08
N ILE A 155 1.98 -10.39 8.19
CA ILE A 155 1.54 -11.79 8.35
C ILE A 155 2.72 -12.76 8.22
N ILE A 156 3.59 -12.55 7.22
CA ILE A 156 4.66 -13.51 6.87
C ILE A 156 5.93 -13.27 7.69
N LEU A 157 6.35 -12.01 7.84
CA LEU A 157 7.63 -11.61 8.45
C LEU A 157 7.44 -10.83 9.77
N GLY A 158 6.20 -10.61 10.20
CA GLY A 158 5.92 -9.85 11.41
C GLY A 158 6.22 -8.35 11.30
N PRO A 159 6.34 -7.66 12.44
CA PRO A 159 6.56 -6.21 12.50
C PRO A 159 7.84 -5.77 11.80
N VAL A 160 8.88 -6.62 11.82
CA VAL A 160 10.17 -6.36 11.17
C VAL A 160 10.00 -6.22 9.66
N GLY A 161 9.27 -7.17 9.03
CA GLY A 161 9.03 -7.13 7.58
C GLY A 161 8.14 -5.96 7.16
N ALA A 162 7.11 -5.66 7.95
CA ALA A 162 6.24 -4.50 7.70
C ALA A 162 7.04 -3.19 7.72
N VAL A 163 7.92 -3.02 8.71
CA VAL A 163 8.79 -1.83 8.83
C VAL A 163 9.80 -1.76 7.70
N LEU A 164 10.44 -2.89 7.35
CA LEU A 164 11.37 -2.94 6.22
C LEU A 164 10.70 -2.49 4.92
N TYR A 165 9.52 -3.02 4.62
CA TYR A 165 8.75 -2.64 3.42
C TYR A 165 8.40 -1.15 3.44
N CYS A 166 7.84 -0.64 4.55
CA CYS A 166 7.49 0.77 4.68
C CYS A 166 8.71 1.68 4.54
N THR A 167 9.88 1.27 5.04
CA THR A 167 11.13 2.03 4.90
C THR A 167 11.62 2.05 3.45
N VAL A 168 11.68 0.91 2.77
CA VAL A 168 12.07 0.87 1.34
C VAL A 168 11.10 1.70 0.50
N ARG A 169 9.79 1.58 0.75
CA ARG A 169 8.75 2.38 0.12
C ARG A 169 8.99 3.87 0.31
N PHE A 170 9.23 4.31 1.55
CA PHE A 170 9.49 5.72 1.87
C PHE A 170 10.69 6.26 1.09
N TYR A 171 11.80 5.53 1.04
CA TYR A 171 12.98 5.96 0.30
C TYR A 171 12.74 6.01 -1.21
N SER A 172 11.99 5.08 -1.78
CA SER A 172 11.61 5.12 -3.21
C SER A 172 10.75 6.36 -3.53
N GLU A 173 9.76 6.68 -2.68
CA GLU A 173 8.95 7.89 -2.87
C GLU A 173 9.78 9.18 -2.69
N GLN A 174 10.72 9.21 -1.74
CA GLN A 174 11.61 10.35 -1.54
C GLN A 174 12.55 10.54 -2.74
N SER A 175 13.15 9.46 -3.26
CA SER A 175 13.97 9.49 -4.48
C SER A 175 13.22 10.06 -5.67
N ARG A 176 11.93 9.72 -5.81
CA ARG A 176 11.08 10.25 -6.88
C ARG A 176 10.79 11.74 -6.71
N LYS A 177 10.62 12.22 -5.47
CA LYS A 177 10.34 13.63 -5.18
C LYS A 177 11.56 14.54 -5.32
N SER A 178 12.75 14.07 -4.92
CA SER A 178 13.99 14.84 -5.03
C SER A 178 14.67 14.69 -6.41
N GLU A 179 14.05 13.96 -7.35
CA GLU A 179 14.61 13.63 -8.68
C GLU A 179 15.99 12.94 -8.65
N VAL A 180 16.35 12.33 -7.51
CA VAL A 180 17.59 11.60 -7.32
C VAL A 180 17.32 10.11 -7.51
N SER A 181 17.83 9.53 -8.60
CA SER A 181 17.69 8.10 -8.87
C SER A 181 18.51 7.25 -7.89
N LEU A 182 17.85 6.42 -7.09
CA LEU A 182 18.49 5.41 -6.24
C LEU A 182 18.17 4.01 -6.78
N PRO A 183 18.94 3.50 -7.76
CA PRO A 183 18.58 2.26 -8.48
C PRO A 183 18.49 1.02 -7.58
N VAL A 184 19.24 0.99 -6.48
CA VAL A 184 19.17 -0.08 -5.48
C VAL A 184 17.82 -0.12 -4.79
N VAL A 185 17.26 1.04 -4.45
CA VAL A 185 15.97 1.14 -3.75
C VAL A 185 14.84 0.71 -4.67
N ASP A 186 14.86 1.15 -5.93
CA ASP A 186 13.86 0.76 -6.92
C ASP A 186 13.93 -0.73 -7.26
N SER A 187 15.15 -1.29 -7.39
CA SER A 187 15.34 -2.73 -7.62
C SER A 187 14.87 -3.55 -6.42
N LEU A 188 15.20 -3.11 -5.20
CA LEU A 188 14.77 -3.78 -3.97
C LEU A 188 13.24 -3.72 -3.84
N LEU A 189 12.64 -2.56 -4.09
CA LEU A 189 11.18 -2.40 -4.05
C LEU A 189 10.49 -3.27 -5.10
N PHE A 190 11.05 -3.38 -6.31
CA PHE A 190 10.53 -4.28 -7.34
C PHE A 190 10.50 -5.73 -6.85
N VAL A 191 11.59 -6.21 -6.25
CA VAL A 191 11.68 -7.56 -5.68
C VAL A 191 10.69 -7.74 -4.53
N LEU A 192 10.61 -6.76 -3.63
CA LEU A 192 9.69 -6.78 -2.50
C LEU A 192 8.22 -6.74 -2.93
N ASP A 193 7.86 -6.04 -4.00
CA ASP A 193 6.50 -6.00 -4.51
C ASP A 193 6.17 -7.20 -5.43
N TRP A 194 7.17 -7.95 -5.91
CA TRP A 194 6.97 -9.01 -6.90
C TRP A 194 6.03 -10.14 -6.42
N LEU A 195 6.31 -10.72 -5.25
CA LEU A 195 5.51 -11.81 -4.70
C LEU A 195 4.19 -11.31 -4.08
N PRO A 196 4.18 -10.26 -3.23
CA PRO A 196 2.95 -9.79 -2.60
C PRO A 196 1.92 -9.27 -3.60
N SER A 197 2.34 -8.61 -4.69
CA SER A 197 1.39 -8.13 -5.71
C SER A 197 0.64 -9.27 -6.40
N ARG A 198 1.32 -10.39 -6.69
CA ARG A 198 0.71 -11.60 -7.28
C ARG A 198 -0.28 -12.26 -6.33
N LEU A 199 0.11 -12.39 -5.07
CA LEU A 199 -0.73 -12.98 -4.04
C LEU A 199 -1.97 -12.11 -3.78
N PHE A 200 -1.78 -10.79 -3.70
CA PHE A 200 -2.88 -9.85 -3.47
C PHE A 200 -3.81 -9.75 -4.68
N SER A 201 -3.26 -9.71 -5.91
CA SER A 201 -4.07 -9.69 -7.14
C SER A 201 -4.81 -11.01 -7.38
N PHE A 202 -4.26 -12.15 -6.93
CA PHE A 202 -5.00 -13.41 -6.93
C PHE A 202 -6.26 -13.33 -6.06
N GLY A 203 -6.21 -12.58 -4.96
CA GLY A 203 -7.40 -12.30 -4.15
C GLY A 203 -8.47 -11.49 -4.92
N TYR A 204 -8.10 -10.63 -5.88
CA TYR A 204 -9.07 -10.02 -6.80
C TYR A 204 -9.73 -11.04 -7.72
N VAL A 205 -8.98 -12.04 -8.19
CA VAL A 205 -9.54 -13.15 -8.98
C VAL A 205 -10.63 -13.89 -8.19
N LEU A 206 -10.42 -14.10 -6.90
CA LEU A 206 -11.37 -14.79 -6.01
C LEU A 206 -12.56 -13.91 -5.57
N SER A 207 -12.37 -12.59 -5.49
CA SER A 207 -13.37 -11.64 -4.96
C SER A 207 -14.14 -10.86 -6.02
N GLY A 208 -13.91 -11.15 -7.29
CA GLY A 208 -14.54 -10.53 -8.46
C GLY A 208 -14.90 -11.53 -9.56
N HIS A 209 -14.88 -11.08 -10.82
CA HIS A 209 -15.20 -11.86 -12.01
C HIS A 209 -14.09 -12.86 -12.33
N PHE A 210 -14.14 -14.02 -11.67
CA PHE A 210 -13.11 -15.06 -11.74
C PHE A 210 -12.63 -15.37 -13.16
N ARG A 211 -13.54 -15.59 -14.11
CA ARG A 211 -13.20 -16.01 -15.48
C ARG A 211 -12.33 -14.99 -16.23
N LEU A 212 -12.68 -13.70 -16.15
CA LEU A 212 -11.93 -12.62 -16.81
C LEU A 212 -10.64 -12.31 -16.05
N ALA A 213 -10.73 -12.29 -14.72
CA ALA A 213 -9.59 -12.00 -13.87
C ALA A 213 -8.49 -13.07 -13.96
N ILE A 214 -8.83 -14.37 -13.97
CA ILE A 214 -7.82 -15.44 -14.05
C ILE A 214 -7.12 -15.46 -15.41
N SER A 215 -7.83 -15.18 -16.51
CA SER A 215 -7.23 -15.11 -17.85
C SER A 215 -6.23 -13.96 -17.99
N THR A 216 -6.42 -12.88 -17.22
CA THR A 216 -5.48 -11.74 -17.15
C THR A 216 -4.37 -11.99 -16.13
N TRP A 217 -4.69 -12.59 -14.98
CA TRP A 217 -3.75 -12.85 -13.89
C TRP A 217 -2.69 -13.88 -14.27
N LEU A 218 -3.07 -15.02 -14.85
CA LEU A 218 -2.16 -16.12 -15.14
C LEU A 218 -0.96 -15.72 -16.02
N PRO A 219 -1.12 -15.05 -17.19
CA PRO A 219 0.02 -14.64 -18.00
C PRO A 219 0.90 -13.60 -17.30
N LEU A 220 0.31 -12.67 -16.54
CA LEU A 220 1.07 -11.68 -15.76
C LEU A 220 1.84 -12.33 -14.61
N ALA A 221 1.24 -13.32 -13.93
CA ALA A 221 1.83 -14.02 -12.80
C ALA A 221 3.08 -14.81 -13.22
N LEU A 222 3.02 -15.43 -14.40
CA LEU A 222 4.12 -16.19 -15.00
C LEU A 222 5.22 -15.31 -15.60
N ASN A 223 4.95 -14.03 -15.88
CA ASN A 223 5.96 -13.12 -16.42
C ASN A 223 6.76 -12.45 -15.27
N PRO A 224 8.04 -12.80 -15.05
CA PRO A 224 8.81 -12.24 -13.94
C PRO A 224 9.12 -10.74 -14.11
N LYS A 225 9.02 -10.20 -15.33
CA LYS A 225 9.32 -8.80 -15.65
C LYS A 225 8.11 -7.88 -15.48
N SER A 226 6.92 -8.41 -15.21
CA SER A 226 5.72 -7.58 -15.04
C SER A 226 5.88 -6.67 -13.82
N SER A 227 5.56 -5.38 -13.96
CA SER A 227 5.55 -4.49 -12.81
C SER A 227 4.44 -4.89 -11.83
N ALA A 228 4.67 -4.64 -10.53
CA ALA A 228 3.66 -4.89 -9.51
C ALA A 228 2.42 -4.00 -9.71
N ARG A 229 2.61 -2.80 -10.27
CA ARG A 229 1.51 -1.91 -10.59
C ARG A 229 0.61 -2.49 -11.66
N ASP A 230 1.19 -2.93 -12.78
CA ASP A 230 0.42 -3.51 -13.89
C ASP A 230 -0.31 -4.78 -13.44
N MET A 231 0.33 -5.61 -12.62
CA MET A 231 -0.29 -6.77 -12.00
C MET A 231 -1.57 -6.40 -11.25
N ILE A 232 -1.51 -5.35 -10.42
CA ILE A 232 -2.64 -4.93 -9.58
C ILE A 232 -3.73 -4.27 -10.43
N THR A 233 -3.37 -3.34 -11.31
CA THR A 233 -4.34 -2.54 -12.07
C THR A 233 -5.07 -3.38 -13.12
N HIS A 234 -4.36 -4.17 -13.93
CA HIS A 234 -4.97 -4.97 -14.99
C HIS A 234 -5.87 -6.07 -14.43
N VAL A 235 -5.45 -6.74 -13.35
CA VAL A 235 -6.26 -7.78 -12.71
C VAL A 235 -7.47 -7.18 -11.99
N ALA A 236 -7.33 -6.00 -11.35
CA ALA A 236 -8.45 -5.32 -10.71
C ALA A 236 -9.52 -4.90 -11.73
N VAL A 237 -9.12 -4.33 -12.88
CA VAL A 237 -10.03 -3.96 -13.96
C VAL A 237 -10.72 -5.20 -14.56
N ALA A 238 -9.98 -6.29 -14.79
CA ALA A 238 -10.57 -7.53 -15.29
C ALA A 238 -11.50 -8.22 -14.29
N ALA A 239 -11.32 -7.99 -12.99
CA ALA A 239 -12.13 -8.56 -11.93
C ALA A 239 -13.44 -7.81 -11.67
N GLU A 240 -13.62 -6.58 -12.17
CA GLU A 240 -14.83 -5.79 -11.92
C GLU A 240 -15.52 -5.40 -13.23
N THR A 241 -16.86 -5.45 -13.25
CA THR A 241 -17.64 -4.85 -14.33
C THR A 241 -17.66 -3.35 -14.13
N LEU A 242 -16.79 -2.64 -14.85
CA LEU A 242 -16.81 -1.19 -14.85
C LEU A 242 -18.09 -0.71 -15.55
N PRO A 243 -18.85 0.20 -14.94
CA PRO A 243 -20.03 0.78 -15.57
C PRO A 243 -19.64 1.50 -16.85
N GLU A 244 -20.49 1.38 -17.87
CA GLU A 244 -20.34 2.18 -19.08
C GLU A 244 -20.31 3.67 -18.72
N SER A 245 -19.49 4.44 -19.45
CA SER A 245 -19.30 5.86 -19.23
C SER A 245 -20.65 6.58 -19.19
N SER A 246 -21.08 6.98 -17.99
CA SER A 246 -22.30 7.77 -17.78
C SER A 246 -22.18 9.12 -18.51
N SER A 247 -23.31 9.75 -18.84
CA SER A 247 -23.37 11.09 -19.42
C SER A 247 -22.91 12.20 -18.47
N ALA A 248 -22.61 11.87 -17.20
CA ALA A 248 -22.00 12.78 -16.26
C ALA A 248 -20.51 13.00 -16.58
N PRO A 249 -19.96 14.20 -16.34
CA PRO A 249 -18.60 14.56 -16.78
C PRO A 249 -17.50 13.70 -16.14
N ILE A 250 -17.68 13.16 -14.93
CA ILE A 250 -16.67 12.33 -14.27
C ILE A 250 -17.31 11.01 -13.81
N CYS A 251 -16.80 9.87 -14.32
CA CYS A 251 -17.31 8.55 -13.94
C CYS A 251 -16.80 8.11 -12.56
N LEU A 252 -17.38 8.65 -11.49
CA LEU A 252 -17.07 8.28 -10.09
C LEU A 252 -17.33 6.79 -9.81
N GLN A 253 -18.27 6.20 -10.54
CA GLN A 253 -18.75 4.85 -10.32
C GLN A 253 -17.65 3.81 -10.59
N SER A 254 -16.80 4.01 -11.60
CA SER A 254 -15.63 3.14 -11.86
C SER A 254 -14.65 3.15 -10.69
N THR A 255 -14.35 4.33 -10.14
CA THR A 255 -13.49 4.48 -8.95
C THR A 255 -14.09 3.76 -7.74
N ILE A 256 -15.40 3.91 -7.51
CA ILE A 256 -16.11 3.26 -6.40
C ILE A 256 -16.09 1.73 -6.56
N ALA A 257 -16.32 1.22 -7.77
CA ALA A 257 -16.33 -0.22 -8.04
C ALA A 257 -14.97 -0.88 -7.71
N LEU A 258 -13.86 -0.30 -8.16
CA LEU A 258 -12.52 -0.81 -7.85
C LEU A 258 -12.16 -0.69 -6.35
N LEU A 259 -12.68 0.34 -5.67
CA LEU A 259 -12.54 0.46 -4.21
C LEU A 259 -13.36 -0.61 -3.48
N GLN A 260 -14.57 -0.93 -3.94
CA GLN A 260 -15.39 -1.99 -3.36
C GLN A 260 -14.74 -3.37 -3.55
N LEU A 261 -14.19 -3.65 -4.74
CA LEU A 261 -13.39 -4.85 -4.99
C LEU A 261 -12.22 -4.94 -4.00
N SER A 262 -11.47 -3.85 -3.80
CA SER A 262 -10.38 -3.77 -2.82
C SER A 262 -10.83 -4.05 -1.39
N LYS A 263 -12.01 -3.58 -0.98
CA LYS A 263 -12.59 -3.93 0.32
C LYS A 263 -12.92 -5.42 0.43
N ARG A 264 -13.55 -6.02 -0.59
CA ARG A 264 -13.87 -7.47 -0.61
C ARG A 264 -12.60 -8.31 -0.54
N ASN A 265 -11.58 -7.94 -1.30
CA ASN A 265 -10.28 -8.63 -1.28
C ASN A 265 -9.61 -8.56 0.10
N PHE A 266 -9.66 -7.39 0.75
CA PHE A 266 -9.09 -7.24 2.08
C PHE A 266 -9.85 -8.06 3.15
N ILE A 267 -11.18 -8.15 3.04
CA ILE A 267 -11.98 -9.05 3.89
C ILE A 267 -11.55 -10.51 3.66
N LEU A 268 -11.40 -10.94 2.41
CA LEU A 268 -10.91 -12.27 2.07
C LEU A 268 -9.52 -12.54 2.68
N LEU A 269 -8.61 -11.58 2.62
CA LEU A 269 -7.29 -11.69 3.24
C LEU A 269 -7.38 -11.88 4.77
N ILE A 270 -8.24 -11.12 5.46
CA ILE A 270 -8.49 -11.30 6.91
C ILE A 270 -9.12 -12.67 7.18
N THR A 271 -10.06 -13.13 6.35
CA THR A 271 -10.70 -14.43 6.53
C THR A 271 -9.68 -15.57 6.39
N VAL A 272 -8.82 -15.53 5.38
CA VAL A 272 -7.73 -16.51 5.20
C VAL A 272 -6.77 -16.45 6.37
N LEU A 273 -6.37 -15.24 6.81
CA LEU A 273 -5.51 -15.08 7.99
C LEU A 273 -6.17 -15.67 9.24
N SER A 274 -7.47 -15.45 9.45
CA SER A 274 -8.23 -16.05 10.56
C SER A 274 -8.14 -17.56 10.56
N LEU A 275 -8.35 -18.19 9.40
CA LEU A 275 -8.22 -19.63 9.25
C LEU A 275 -6.79 -20.10 9.53
N MET A 276 -5.78 -19.42 8.98
CA MET A 276 -4.37 -19.75 9.24
C MET A 276 -4.00 -19.63 10.72
N THR A 277 -4.55 -18.65 11.44
CA THR A 277 -4.36 -18.50 12.89
C THR A 277 -5.06 -19.61 13.67
N ILE A 278 -6.29 -19.99 13.30
CA ILE A 278 -7.02 -21.10 13.95
C ILE A 278 -6.30 -22.43 13.76
N PHE A 279 -5.76 -22.70 12.56
CA PHE A 279 -4.98 -23.90 12.28
C PHE A 279 -3.54 -23.85 12.80
N GLY A 280 -3.13 -22.77 13.47
CA GLY A 280 -1.79 -22.64 14.07
C GLY A 280 -0.65 -22.43 13.07
N VAL A 281 -0.96 -22.08 11.81
CA VAL A 281 0.05 -21.79 10.76
C VAL A 281 0.69 -20.42 10.99
N VAL A 282 -0.06 -19.46 11.52
CA VAL A 282 0.41 -18.08 11.78
C VAL A 282 0.09 -17.69 13.22
N SER A 283 1.10 -17.14 13.91
CA SER A 283 1.03 -16.81 15.34
C SER A 283 0.53 -15.42 15.69
#